data_AF-A0A8T6W0X1-F1
#
_entry.id   AF-A0A8T6W0X1-F1
#
_cell.length_a   1.000
_cell.length_b   1.000
_cell.length_c   1.000
_cell.angle_alpha   90.00
_cell.angle_beta   90.00
_cell.angle_gamma   90.00
#
_symmetry.space_group_name_H-M   'P 1'
#
loop_
_entity.id
_entity.type
_entity.pdbx_description
1 polymer ?
#
loop_
_entity_poly.entity_id
_entity_poly.type
_entity_poly.pdbx_seq_one_letter_code
_entity_poly.pdbx_strand_id
1 'polypeptide(L)'
;RDPSLLVQGSYQDDVSDLQDIEVRINGVALSSSTGVINEYVTLTEGVNTIVIDATDEAGNTVIVRRIVTLDSYPPTLYVYTPLNLLLTADSMLEVDGLSEAGTPILIEQVNAATGDPISSEMVTARADGTFRHTLALIEGDQHIVFTAEDPAGNVRSVTRTVTLDTTPPGLTINSPEEGEHVSASVVTLVGQVTDDNPDTVVVKVNGIRVDHAQIISVPVPLVEGINTIVVTATDAVDNTAVRMVNITRDTIPPMLVVETPDFVLTNEPTLVVRGYVNDDAFEVRVAGAKVNVDEDLRFSVEMNLATADNPIEVEAVDMAGNIVTHTIDFIFDDTKPEITLVDPPGAETSDLVIMLNGTATDDVAIINFVTVRGDVYPVIDGKFNVLLVVDTAGNGWNNFTISATDDAGNTGVYKVNVQYVEEKIKIDDEVEEDNLWWYYGLLLIIAALVIILTVYVFAKRGEEE
;
A
#
# COMPACT_ATOMS: atom_id res chain seq x y z
N ARG A 1 -78.31 3.78 -4.11
CA ARG A 1 -77.53 4.63 -3.18
C ARG A 1 -78.29 5.82 -2.58
N ASP A 2 -79.07 6.62 -3.34
CA ASP A 2 -79.82 7.75 -2.75
C ASP A 2 -81.20 7.28 -2.25
N PRO A 3 -81.53 7.46 -0.95
CA PRO A 3 -82.84 7.11 -0.42
C PRO A 3 -83.97 8.05 -0.89
N SER A 4 -83.68 9.15 -1.59
CA SER A 4 -84.67 10.05 -2.17
C SER A 4 -84.76 9.85 -3.69
N LEU A 5 -85.92 9.39 -4.17
CA LEU A 5 -86.17 9.18 -5.59
C LEU A 5 -87.15 10.23 -6.13
N LEU A 6 -86.71 11.04 -7.08
CA LEU A 6 -87.61 11.92 -7.82
C LEU A 6 -88.47 11.11 -8.79
N VAL A 7 -89.78 11.13 -8.58
CA VAL A 7 -90.79 10.54 -9.47
C VAL A 7 -91.34 11.64 -10.37
N GLN A 8 -91.08 11.51 -11.66
CA GLN A 8 -91.59 12.43 -12.69
C GLN A 8 -92.53 11.72 -13.65
N GLY A 9 -93.56 12.43 -14.09
CA GLY A 9 -94.52 11.92 -15.05
C GLY A 9 -95.56 12.96 -15.44
N SER A 10 -96.51 12.55 -16.25
CA SER A 10 -97.68 13.35 -16.59
C SER A 10 -98.92 12.47 -16.65
N TYR A 11 -100.08 13.09 -16.48
CA TYR A 11 -101.39 12.47 -16.61
C TYR A 11 -102.33 13.44 -17.33
N GLN A 12 -103.24 12.88 -18.12
CA GLN A 12 -104.21 13.62 -18.93
C GLN A 12 -105.53 12.86 -18.93
N ASP A 13 -106.62 13.59 -19.07
CA ASP A 13 -107.96 13.06 -19.32
C ASP A 13 -108.57 13.88 -20.45
N ASP A 14 -109.23 13.20 -21.39
CA ASP A 14 -109.82 13.81 -22.58
C ASP A 14 -111.23 14.37 -22.31
N VAL A 15 -111.84 14.04 -21.16
CA VAL A 15 -113.25 14.36 -20.84
C VAL A 15 -113.42 15.14 -19.53
N SER A 16 -112.66 14.83 -18.47
CA SER A 16 -112.76 15.55 -17.18
C SER A 16 -111.69 16.63 -17.02
N ASP A 17 -112.00 17.67 -16.23
CA ASP A 17 -111.02 18.68 -15.84
C ASP A 17 -109.93 18.02 -14.97
N LEU A 18 -108.65 18.36 -15.17
CA LEU A 18 -107.51 17.79 -14.43
C LEU A 18 -107.58 18.00 -12.90
N GLN A 19 -108.50 18.86 -12.44
CA GLN A 19 -108.80 19.12 -11.02
C GLN A 19 -109.59 17.99 -10.36
N ASP A 20 -110.24 17.14 -11.16
CA ASP A 20 -111.12 16.06 -10.69
C ASP A 20 -110.45 14.67 -10.75
N ILE A 21 -109.16 14.61 -11.12
CA ILE A 21 -108.36 13.38 -11.12
C ILE A 21 -107.61 13.26 -9.79
N GLU A 22 -107.90 12.22 -9.03
CA GLU A 22 -107.12 11.87 -7.85
C GLU A 22 -105.89 11.06 -8.26
N VAL A 23 -104.70 11.64 -8.08
CA VAL A 23 -103.41 10.94 -8.29
C VAL A 23 -102.77 10.63 -6.95
N ARG A 24 -102.36 9.38 -6.73
CA ARG A 24 -101.63 8.93 -5.54
C ARG A 24 -100.29 8.33 -5.93
N ILE A 25 -99.27 8.59 -5.10
CA ILE A 25 -97.99 7.88 -5.13
C ILE A 25 -97.87 7.10 -3.82
N ASN A 26 -97.72 5.78 -3.90
CA ASN A 26 -97.69 4.87 -2.76
C ASN A 26 -98.88 5.07 -1.81
N GLY A 27 -100.05 5.38 -2.35
CA GLY A 27 -101.28 5.63 -1.60
C GLY A 27 -101.39 7.04 -0.99
N VAL A 28 -100.40 7.91 -1.16
CA VAL A 28 -100.45 9.33 -0.71
C VAL A 28 -100.94 10.21 -1.87
N ALA A 29 -102.03 10.94 -1.66
CA ALA A 29 -102.61 11.83 -2.67
C ALA A 29 -101.74 13.06 -2.94
N LEU A 30 -101.59 13.42 -4.21
CA LEU A 30 -100.89 14.61 -4.66
C LEU A 30 -101.79 15.84 -4.52
N SER A 31 -101.21 16.97 -4.08
CA SER A 31 -101.97 18.20 -3.80
C SER A 31 -102.11 19.15 -5.00
N SER A 32 -101.63 18.78 -6.20
CA SER A 32 -101.63 19.65 -7.39
C SER A 32 -102.29 19.00 -8.61
N SER A 33 -103.15 19.76 -9.30
CA SER A 33 -103.92 19.35 -10.49
C SER A 33 -103.29 19.87 -11.78
N THR A 34 -101.97 19.76 -11.92
CA THR A 34 -101.21 20.39 -13.02
C THR A 34 -101.01 19.49 -14.23
N GLY A 35 -101.49 18.24 -14.18
CA GLY A 35 -101.23 17.22 -15.21
C GLY A 35 -99.78 16.70 -15.20
N VAL A 36 -98.97 17.11 -14.23
CA VAL A 36 -97.56 16.74 -14.07
C VAL A 36 -97.33 16.17 -12.67
N ILE A 37 -96.51 15.13 -12.61
CA ILE A 37 -96.00 14.52 -11.37
C ILE A 37 -94.54 14.94 -11.24
N ASN A 38 -94.15 15.47 -10.08
CA ASN A 38 -92.78 15.86 -9.77
C ASN A 38 -92.54 15.80 -8.26
N GLU A 39 -92.56 14.60 -7.71
CA GLU A 39 -92.58 14.35 -6.26
C GLU A 39 -91.46 13.43 -5.83
N TYR A 40 -90.92 13.65 -4.64
CA TYR A 40 -89.90 12.77 -4.07
C TYR A 40 -90.55 11.64 -3.27
N VAL A 41 -90.06 10.43 -3.48
CA VAL A 41 -90.40 9.26 -2.66
C VAL A 41 -89.18 8.85 -1.85
N THR A 42 -89.37 8.71 -0.54
CA THR A 42 -88.36 8.09 0.34
C THR A 42 -88.39 6.58 0.15
N LEU A 43 -87.26 6.03 -0.27
CA LEU A 43 -87.01 4.60 -0.39
C LEU A 43 -86.56 4.02 0.94
N THR A 44 -86.93 2.77 1.20
CA THR A 44 -86.35 1.92 2.24
C THR A 44 -85.30 1.00 1.63
N GLU A 45 -84.34 0.54 2.44
CA GLU A 45 -83.32 -0.40 1.93
C GLU A 45 -83.96 -1.65 1.30
N GLY A 46 -83.40 -2.10 0.19
CA GLY A 46 -83.89 -3.24 -0.58
C GLY A 46 -84.92 -2.85 -1.63
N VAL A 47 -85.82 -3.79 -1.95
CA VAL A 47 -86.78 -3.64 -3.06
C VAL A 47 -87.93 -2.71 -2.65
N ASN A 48 -88.10 -1.62 -3.38
CA ASN A 48 -89.22 -0.70 -3.26
C ASN A 48 -90.12 -0.83 -4.49
N THR A 49 -91.43 -0.90 -4.26
CA THR A 49 -92.42 -0.83 -5.34
C THR A 49 -93.09 0.53 -5.27
N ILE A 50 -92.84 1.37 -6.27
CA ILE A 50 -93.51 2.64 -6.46
C ILE A 50 -94.81 2.38 -7.22
N VAL A 51 -95.94 2.68 -6.58
CA VAL A 51 -97.27 2.56 -7.17
C VAL A 51 -97.80 3.96 -7.42
N ILE A 52 -98.13 4.25 -8.67
CA ILE A 52 -98.79 5.49 -9.07
C ILE A 52 -100.17 5.09 -9.56
N ASP A 53 -101.21 5.54 -8.88
CA ASP A 53 -102.59 5.35 -9.31
C ASP A 53 -103.25 6.69 -9.56
N ALA A 54 -103.99 6.78 -10.67
CA ALA A 54 -104.79 7.95 -11.03
C ALA A 54 -106.23 7.49 -11.28
N THR A 55 -107.19 8.16 -10.66
CA THR A 55 -108.62 7.86 -10.77
C THR A 55 -109.37 9.11 -11.18
N ASP A 56 -110.14 9.06 -12.27
CA ASP A 56 -111.01 10.16 -12.70
C ASP A 56 -112.33 10.22 -11.88
N GLU A 57 -113.14 11.27 -12.10
CA GLU A 57 -114.44 11.43 -11.41
C GLU A 57 -115.43 10.30 -11.73
N ALA A 58 -115.34 9.71 -12.92
CA ALA A 58 -116.17 8.57 -13.32
C ALA A 58 -115.71 7.24 -12.68
N GLY A 59 -114.60 7.25 -11.95
CA GLY A 59 -114.02 6.10 -11.27
C GLY A 59 -113.11 5.22 -12.15
N ASN A 60 -112.73 5.68 -13.35
CA ASN A 60 -111.77 4.98 -14.19
C ASN A 60 -110.37 5.13 -13.59
N THR A 61 -109.71 3.99 -13.36
CA THR A 61 -108.39 3.96 -12.72
C THR A 61 -107.30 3.49 -13.67
N VAL A 62 -106.14 4.14 -13.66
CA VAL A 62 -104.89 3.62 -14.22
C VAL A 62 -103.87 3.42 -13.10
N ILE A 63 -103.14 2.31 -13.15
CA ILE A 63 -102.09 1.98 -12.16
C ILE A 63 -100.78 1.69 -12.88
N VAL A 64 -99.74 2.46 -12.55
CA VAL A 64 -98.37 2.27 -13.00
C VAL A 64 -97.54 1.77 -11.82
N ARG A 65 -96.72 0.73 -12.05
CA ARG A 65 -95.76 0.22 -11.07
C ARG A 65 -94.33 0.41 -11.58
N ARG A 66 -93.44 0.79 -10.67
CA ARG A 66 -91.99 0.79 -10.87
C ARG A 66 -91.33 0.07 -9.71
N ILE A 67 -90.42 -0.83 -10.00
CA ILE A 67 -89.62 -1.52 -8.99
C ILE A 67 -88.25 -0.87 -9.01
N VAL A 68 -87.79 -0.41 -7.85
CA VAL A 68 -86.47 0.18 -7.64
C VAL A 68 -85.84 -0.46 -6.42
N THR A 69 -84.57 -0.83 -6.50
CA THR A 69 -83.83 -1.35 -5.34
C THR A 69 -82.96 -0.24 -4.79
N LEU A 70 -83.19 0.15 -3.53
CA LEU A 70 -82.22 0.96 -2.81
C LEU A 70 -81.17 0.00 -2.25
N ASP A 71 -79.96 0.13 -2.76
CA ASP A 71 -78.77 -0.44 -2.14
C ASP A 71 -77.86 0.73 -1.73
N SER A 72 -77.61 0.85 -0.44
CA SER A 72 -76.76 1.91 0.13
C SER A 72 -75.51 1.35 0.83
N TYR A 73 -75.31 0.04 0.84
CA TYR A 73 -74.19 -0.59 1.52
C TYR A 73 -73.09 -0.94 0.52
N PRO A 74 -71.83 -0.54 0.75
CA PRO A 74 -70.74 -0.97 -0.10
C PRO A 74 -70.44 -2.46 0.07
N PRO A 75 -69.86 -3.12 -0.95
CA PRO A 75 -69.54 -4.54 -0.87
C PRO A 75 -68.47 -4.81 0.20
N THR A 76 -68.48 -6.02 0.76
CA THR A 76 -67.38 -6.46 1.63
C THR A 76 -66.06 -6.56 0.86
N LEU A 77 -64.93 -6.26 1.52
CA LEU A 77 -63.59 -6.31 0.91
C LEU A 77 -62.50 -6.53 1.97
N TYR A 78 -61.86 -7.68 1.97
CA TYR A 78 -60.71 -7.99 2.82
C TYR A 78 -59.53 -8.31 1.92
N VAL A 79 -58.39 -7.67 2.16
CA VAL A 79 -57.12 -7.95 1.47
C VAL A 79 -56.21 -8.65 2.47
N TYR A 80 -55.80 -9.89 2.19
CA TYR A 80 -54.94 -10.67 3.08
C TYR A 80 -53.47 -10.50 2.70
N THR A 81 -53.11 -10.73 1.44
CA THR A 81 -51.78 -10.38 0.89
C THR A 81 -51.84 -9.22 -0.09
N PRO A 82 -50.84 -8.31 -0.07
CA PRO A 82 -49.77 -8.22 0.92
C PRO A 82 -50.29 -7.64 2.26
N LEU A 83 -49.52 -7.82 3.33
CA LEU A 83 -49.65 -6.97 4.51
C LEU A 83 -49.23 -5.54 4.15
N ASN A 84 -49.68 -4.56 4.94
CA ASN A 84 -49.24 -3.18 4.73
C ASN A 84 -47.76 -3.02 5.10
N LEU A 85 -47.01 -2.23 4.32
CA LEU A 85 -45.56 -2.01 4.49
C LEU A 85 -44.73 -3.28 4.23
N LEU A 86 -45.13 -4.09 3.25
CA LEU A 86 -44.32 -5.21 2.80
C LEU A 86 -43.05 -4.68 2.12
N LEU A 87 -41.88 -5.08 2.62
CA LEU A 87 -40.60 -4.93 1.94
C LEU A 87 -40.21 -6.31 1.36
N THR A 88 -39.82 -6.36 0.09
CA THR A 88 -39.49 -7.62 -0.58
C THR A 88 -38.46 -7.41 -1.71
N ALA A 89 -37.69 -8.44 -2.02
CA ALA A 89 -36.87 -8.52 -3.23
C ALA A 89 -37.58 -9.27 -4.39
N ASP A 90 -38.76 -9.86 -4.13
CA ASP A 90 -39.53 -10.57 -5.15
C ASP A 90 -40.30 -9.59 -6.02
N SER A 91 -39.90 -9.47 -7.29
CA SER A 91 -40.55 -8.57 -8.27
C SER A 91 -41.96 -9.02 -8.70
N MET A 92 -42.39 -10.21 -8.27
CA MET A 92 -43.73 -10.73 -8.54
C MET A 92 -44.47 -10.93 -7.21
N LEU A 93 -45.49 -10.12 -6.97
CA LEU A 93 -46.30 -10.17 -5.77
C LEU A 93 -47.64 -10.84 -6.02
N GLU A 94 -47.95 -11.85 -5.21
CA GLU A 94 -49.29 -12.38 -5.15
C GLU A 94 -50.17 -11.60 -4.19
N VAL A 95 -51.33 -11.17 -4.69
CA VAL A 95 -52.36 -10.48 -3.92
C VAL A 95 -53.59 -11.34 -3.81
N ASP A 96 -54.18 -11.40 -2.62
CA ASP A 96 -55.37 -12.20 -2.36
C ASP A 96 -56.29 -11.60 -1.29
N GLY A 97 -57.52 -12.11 -1.24
CA GLY A 97 -58.51 -11.60 -0.31
C GLY A 97 -59.91 -12.19 -0.50
N LEU A 98 -60.89 -11.53 0.13
CA LEU A 98 -62.31 -11.84 0.06
C LEU A 98 -63.13 -10.62 -0.35
N SER A 99 -64.16 -10.83 -1.15
CA SER A 99 -65.25 -9.90 -1.40
C SER A 99 -66.56 -10.68 -1.58
N GLU A 100 -67.65 -9.97 -1.86
CA GLU A 100 -68.91 -10.62 -2.22
C GLU A 100 -68.76 -11.38 -3.55
N ALA A 101 -69.38 -12.57 -3.64
CA ALA A 101 -69.22 -13.44 -4.79
C ALA A 101 -69.67 -12.76 -6.09
N GLY A 102 -68.82 -12.76 -7.11
CA GLY A 102 -69.10 -12.12 -8.40
C GLY A 102 -68.81 -10.61 -8.44
N THR A 103 -68.43 -9.98 -7.32
CA THR A 103 -68.08 -8.55 -7.30
C THR A 103 -66.76 -8.32 -8.05
N PRO A 104 -66.70 -7.32 -8.97
CA PRO A 104 -65.45 -6.91 -9.58
C PRO A 104 -64.60 -6.13 -8.58
N ILE A 105 -63.31 -6.46 -8.53
CA ILE A 105 -62.27 -5.76 -7.79
C ILE A 105 -61.31 -5.15 -8.80
N LEU A 106 -61.24 -3.82 -8.79
CA LEU A 106 -60.21 -3.07 -9.48
C LEU A 106 -58.95 -3.04 -8.61
N ILE A 107 -57.82 -3.44 -9.17
CA ILE A 107 -56.50 -3.43 -8.52
C ILE A 107 -55.64 -2.42 -9.28
N GLU A 108 -55.30 -1.33 -8.63
CA GLU A 108 -54.47 -0.26 -9.20
C GLU A 108 -53.13 -0.20 -8.48
N GLN A 109 -52.05 -0.21 -9.25
CA GLN A 109 -50.71 0.09 -8.75
C GLN A 109 -50.37 1.54 -9.10
N VAL A 110 -49.93 2.31 -8.12
CA VAL A 110 -49.47 3.70 -8.32
C VAL A 110 -48.13 3.92 -7.62
N ASN A 111 -47.28 4.75 -8.21
CA ASN A 111 -46.01 5.13 -7.58
C ASN A 111 -46.31 5.92 -6.31
N ALA A 112 -45.72 5.54 -5.17
CA ALA A 112 -46.06 6.16 -3.89
C ALA A 112 -45.57 7.63 -3.78
N ALA A 113 -44.50 7.98 -4.49
CA ALA A 113 -43.91 9.31 -4.45
C ALA A 113 -44.61 10.29 -5.42
N THR A 114 -44.88 9.86 -6.65
CA THR A 114 -45.46 10.74 -7.69
C THR A 114 -46.97 10.62 -7.82
N GLY A 115 -47.56 9.51 -7.38
CA GLY A 115 -48.96 9.16 -7.63
C GLY A 115 -49.24 8.72 -9.06
N ASP A 116 -48.21 8.55 -9.90
CA ASP A 116 -48.39 8.14 -11.29
C ASP A 116 -48.92 6.70 -11.37
N PRO A 117 -49.87 6.42 -12.28
CA PRO A 117 -50.37 5.07 -12.48
C PRO A 117 -49.29 4.17 -13.07
N ILE A 118 -49.15 2.98 -12.49
CA ILE A 118 -48.23 1.92 -12.93
C ILE A 118 -49.01 0.87 -13.72
N SER A 119 -50.08 0.33 -13.12
CA SER A 119 -50.96 -0.66 -13.75
C SER A 119 -52.36 -0.59 -13.14
N SER A 120 -53.34 -1.13 -13.88
CA SER A 120 -54.75 -1.17 -13.48
C SER A 120 -55.37 -2.43 -14.07
N GLU A 121 -55.79 -3.34 -13.19
CA GLU A 121 -56.31 -4.66 -13.58
C GLU A 121 -57.60 -4.97 -12.84
N MET A 122 -58.51 -5.70 -13.51
CA MET A 122 -59.80 -6.08 -12.93
C MET A 122 -59.83 -7.59 -12.67
N VAL A 123 -60.21 -7.97 -11.45
CA VAL A 123 -60.35 -9.35 -11.01
C VAL A 123 -61.74 -9.54 -10.43
N THR A 124 -62.41 -10.64 -10.73
CA THR A 124 -63.74 -10.93 -10.16
C THR A 124 -63.62 -11.89 -8.98
N ALA A 125 -64.29 -11.58 -7.88
CA ALA A 125 -64.42 -12.52 -6.76
C ALA A 125 -65.13 -13.80 -7.22
N ARG A 126 -64.56 -14.94 -6.86
CA ARG A 126 -65.07 -16.27 -7.20
C ARG A 126 -66.37 -16.56 -6.44
N ALA A 127 -66.99 -17.70 -6.74
CA ALA A 127 -68.24 -18.12 -6.10
C ALA A 127 -68.13 -18.31 -4.58
N ASP A 128 -66.92 -18.57 -4.06
CA ASP A 128 -66.62 -18.67 -2.63
C ASP A 128 -66.21 -17.32 -2.00
N GLY A 129 -66.28 -16.23 -2.77
CA GLY A 129 -65.88 -14.89 -2.34
C GLY A 129 -64.38 -14.61 -2.46
N THR A 130 -63.54 -15.58 -2.80
CA THR A 130 -62.08 -15.38 -2.90
C THR A 130 -61.68 -14.66 -4.18
N PHE A 131 -60.64 -13.84 -4.10
CA PHE A 131 -59.91 -13.34 -5.26
C PHE A 131 -58.41 -13.55 -5.07
N ARG A 132 -57.68 -13.74 -6.18
CA ARG A 132 -56.23 -13.89 -6.20
C ARG A 132 -55.70 -13.40 -7.54
N HIS A 133 -54.57 -12.71 -7.51
CA HIS A 133 -53.92 -12.16 -8.70
C HIS A 133 -52.42 -12.00 -8.47
N THR A 134 -51.63 -11.91 -9.54
CA THR A 134 -50.18 -11.72 -9.44
C THR A 134 -49.80 -10.43 -10.15
N LEU A 135 -49.15 -9.54 -9.42
CA LEU A 135 -48.72 -8.23 -9.88
C LEU A 135 -47.21 -8.24 -10.11
N ALA A 136 -46.76 -7.64 -11.20
CA ALA A 136 -45.36 -7.22 -11.32
C ALA A 136 -45.18 -5.91 -10.56
N LEU A 137 -44.24 -5.90 -9.61
CA LEU A 137 -43.85 -4.72 -8.85
C LEU A 137 -42.81 -3.90 -9.62
N ILE A 138 -42.80 -2.59 -9.40
CA ILE A 138 -41.69 -1.73 -9.80
C ILE A 138 -40.75 -1.46 -8.61
N GLU A 139 -39.50 -1.14 -8.90
CA GLU A 139 -38.51 -0.77 -7.86
C GLU A 139 -38.99 0.44 -7.04
N GLY A 140 -38.76 0.38 -5.73
CA GLY A 140 -39.12 1.40 -4.76
C GLY A 140 -40.56 1.29 -4.23
N ASP A 141 -41.00 2.35 -3.58
CA ASP A 141 -42.31 2.41 -2.92
C ASP A 141 -43.47 2.55 -3.91
N GLN A 142 -44.47 1.68 -3.78
CA GLN A 142 -45.72 1.74 -4.52
C GLN A 142 -46.93 1.46 -3.64
N HIS A 143 -48.08 2.01 -4.03
CA HIS A 143 -49.36 1.71 -3.43
C HIS A 143 -50.16 0.78 -4.33
N ILE A 144 -50.72 -0.27 -3.74
CA ILE A 144 -51.67 -1.17 -4.38
C ILE A 144 -53.04 -0.87 -3.79
N VAL A 145 -53.93 -0.31 -4.61
CA VAL A 145 -55.28 0.08 -4.25
C VAL A 145 -56.26 -0.96 -4.78
N PHE A 146 -56.99 -1.59 -3.87
CA PHE A 146 -58.05 -2.54 -4.18
C PHE A 146 -59.38 -1.84 -4.02
N THR A 147 -60.22 -1.82 -5.05
CA THR A 147 -61.51 -1.14 -5.05
C THR A 147 -62.59 -2.12 -5.51
N ALA A 148 -63.52 -2.45 -4.63
CA ALA A 148 -64.71 -3.23 -4.96
C ALA A 148 -65.90 -2.28 -5.14
N GLU A 149 -66.63 -2.45 -6.25
CA GLU A 149 -67.82 -1.66 -6.58
C GLU A 149 -68.99 -2.61 -6.85
N ASP A 150 -70.13 -2.36 -6.20
CA ASP A 150 -71.36 -3.12 -6.44
C ASP A 150 -72.15 -2.56 -7.66
N PRO A 151 -73.18 -3.27 -8.15
CA PRO A 151 -74.00 -2.78 -9.27
C PRO A 151 -74.78 -1.48 -8.99
N ALA A 152 -74.94 -1.09 -7.72
CA ALA A 152 -75.58 0.16 -7.31
C ALA A 152 -74.61 1.35 -7.24
N GLY A 153 -73.31 1.09 -7.49
CA GLY A 153 -72.23 2.07 -7.47
C GLY A 153 -71.75 2.44 -6.06
N ASN A 154 -71.99 1.58 -5.06
CA ASN A 154 -71.36 1.72 -3.75
C ASN A 154 -69.96 1.10 -3.78
N VAL A 155 -69.00 1.77 -3.15
CA VAL A 155 -67.57 1.44 -3.29
C VAL A 155 -66.93 1.20 -1.93
N ARG A 156 -66.03 0.21 -1.87
CA ARG A 156 -65.09 0.02 -0.76
C ARG A 156 -63.67 -0.15 -1.29
N SER A 157 -62.72 0.57 -0.68
CA SER A 157 -61.30 0.48 -1.06
C SER A 157 -60.39 0.13 0.11
N VAL A 158 -59.29 -0.56 -0.19
CA VAL A 158 -58.19 -0.87 0.72
C VAL A 158 -56.87 -0.57 0.01
N THR A 159 -55.95 0.13 0.68
CA THR A 159 -54.62 0.42 0.13
C THR A 159 -53.55 -0.36 0.90
N ARG A 160 -52.59 -0.92 0.17
CA ARG A 160 -51.38 -1.53 0.70
C ARG A 160 -50.15 -0.79 0.17
N THR A 161 -49.25 -0.39 1.04
CA THR A 161 -47.92 0.07 0.65
C THR A 161 -46.99 -1.13 0.55
N VAL A 162 -46.27 -1.23 -0.56
CA VAL A 162 -45.27 -2.26 -0.83
C VAL A 162 -44.01 -1.59 -1.36
N THR A 163 -42.85 -2.03 -0.91
CA THR A 163 -41.54 -1.59 -1.39
C THR A 163 -40.85 -2.79 -2.01
N LEU A 164 -40.52 -2.68 -3.30
CA LEU A 164 -39.61 -3.61 -3.95
C LEU A 164 -38.20 -3.05 -3.82
N ASP A 165 -37.31 -3.86 -3.28
CA ASP A 165 -35.88 -3.56 -3.21
C ASP A 165 -35.09 -4.74 -3.78
N THR A 166 -34.54 -4.54 -4.99
CA THR A 166 -33.70 -5.53 -5.67
C THR A 166 -32.23 -5.14 -5.68
N THR A 167 -31.87 -4.06 -4.99
CA THR A 167 -30.58 -3.42 -5.11
C THR A 167 -29.70 -3.75 -3.90
N PRO A 168 -28.59 -4.50 -4.06
CA PRO A 168 -27.68 -4.75 -2.95
C PRO A 168 -27.06 -3.46 -2.41
N PRO A 169 -26.67 -3.44 -1.12
CA PRO A 169 -25.94 -2.32 -0.54
C PRO A 169 -24.67 -1.98 -1.34
N GLY A 170 -24.40 -0.69 -1.52
CA GLY A 170 -23.11 -0.22 -2.00
C GLY A 170 -22.02 -0.45 -0.96
N LEU A 171 -20.88 -1.00 -1.37
CA LEU A 171 -19.77 -1.35 -0.49
C LEU A 171 -18.44 -0.88 -1.07
N THR A 172 -17.73 -0.01 -0.34
CA THR A 172 -16.40 0.50 -0.69
C THR A 172 -15.41 0.24 0.45
N ILE A 173 -14.18 -0.15 0.08
CA ILE A 173 -13.07 -0.33 1.03
C ILE A 173 -11.97 0.65 0.62
N ASN A 174 -11.53 1.46 1.57
CA ASN A 174 -10.54 2.53 1.37
C ASN A 174 -9.16 2.15 1.88
N SER A 175 -9.09 1.28 2.89
CA SER A 175 -7.84 0.77 3.44
C SER A 175 -8.09 -0.59 4.11
N PRO A 176 -7.17 -1.56 4.04
CA PRO A 176 -5.91 -1.50 3.28
C PRO A 176 -6.12 -1.47 1.76
N GLU A 177 -5.07 -1.13 1.02
CA GLU A 177 -5.07 -1.24 -0.45
C GLU A 177 -4.93 -2.70 -0.89
N GLU A 178 -5.44 -3.04 -2.07
CA GLU A 178 -5.28 -4.38 -2.63
C GLU A 178 -3.79 -4.66 -2.92
N GLY A 179 -3.28 -5.76 -2.37
CA GLY A 179 -1.90 -6.19 -2.53
C GLY A 179 -0.91 -5.49 -1.58
N GLU A 180 -1.38 -4.73 -0.59
CA GLU A 180 -0.50 -4.04 0.36
C GLU A 180 0.39 -5.03 1.16
N HIS A 181 1.66 -4.68 1.33
CA HIS A 181 2.62 -5.43 2.15
C HIS A 181 2.85 -4.69 3.47
N VAL A 182 2.70 -5.37 4.60
CA VAL A 182 2.84 -4.76 5.93
C VAL A 182 3.59 -5.68 6.89
N SER A 183 4.38 -5.10 7.80
CA SER A 183 4.99 -5.85 8.92
C SER A 183 4.12 -5.90 10.18
N ALA A 184 3.11 -5.03 10.26
CA ALA A 184 2.20 -4.95 11.40
C ALA A 184 1.36 -6.23 11.56
N SER A 185 1.09 -6.64 12.81
CA SER A 185 0.23 -7.80 13.09
C SER A 185 -1.27 -7.51 13.06
N VAL A 186 -1.64 -6.23 12.88
CA VAL A 186 -3.02 -5.77 12.81
C VAL A 186 -3.08 -4.63 11.80
N VAL A 187 -4.08 -4.64 10.93
CA VAL A 187 -4.43 -3.51 10.07
C VAL A 187 -5.81 -2.97 10.46
N THR A 188 -6.06 -1.68 10.23
CA THR A 188 -7.42 -1.14 10.39
C THR A 188 -8.10 -1.17 9.04
N LEU A 189 -9.17 -1.97 8.92
CA LEU A 189 -10.03 -1.96 7.75
C LEU A 189 -10.93 -0.73 7.81
N VAL A 190 -10.85 0.13 6.79
CA VAL A 190 -11.66 1.34 6.64
C VAL A 190 -12.48 1.24 5.36
N GLY A 191 -13.77 1.50 5.47
CA GLY A 191 -14.69 1.45 4.33
C GLY A 191 -16.03 2.11 4.61
N GLN A 192 -16.90 2.13 3.60
CA GLN A 192 -18.24 2.70 3.70
C GLN A 192 -19.28 1.75 3.10
N VAL A 193 -20.47 1.82 3.66
CA VAL A 193 -21.66 1.11 3.17
C VAL A 193 -22.78 2.11 2.94
N THR A 194 -23.40 2.02 1.77
CA THR A 194 -24.51 2.88 1.35
C THR A 194 -25.70 2.04 0.94
N ASP A 195 -26.89 2.47 1.31
CA ASP A 195 -28.13 1.75 1.04
C ASP A 195 -29.29 2.75 1.17
N ASP A 196 -30.43 2.49 0.53
CA ASP A 196 -31.61 3.34 0.67
C ASP A 196 -32.26 3.17 2.05
N ASN A 197 -32.03 2.04 2.73
CA ASN A 197 -32.45 1.74 4.10
C ASN A 197 -31.25 1.32 4.98
N PRO A 198 -30.29 2.23 5.21
CA PRO A 198 -28.97 1.89 5.75
C PRO A 198 -28.99 1.40 7.20
N ASP A 199 -30.04 1.69 7.97
CA ASP A 199 -30.21 1.21 9.34
C ASP A 199 -30.54 -0.28 9.43
N THR A 200 -30.98 -0.87 8.32
CA THR A 200 -31.35 -2.30 8.25
C THR A 200 -30.18 -3.19 7.82
N VAL A 201 -29.13 -2.59 7.24
CA VAL A 201 -28.00 -3.31 6.68
C VAL A 201 -27.16 -3.99 7.75
N VAL A 202 -26.78 -5.22 7.47
CA VAL A 202 -25.89 -6.05 8.27
C VAL A 202 -24.54 -6.17 7.59
N VAL A 203 -23.50 -5.64 8.23
CA VAL A 203 -22.12 -5.75 7.73
C VAL A 203 -21.34 -6.79 8.54
N LYS A 204 -20.59 -7.63 7.84
CA LYS A 204 -19.68 -8.61 8.41
C LYS A 204 -18.28 -8.47 7.80
N VAL A 205 -17.26 -8.53 8.64
CA VAL A 205 -15.84 -8.60 8.25
C VAL A 205 -15.29 -9.93 8.73
N ASN A 206 -14.77 -10.74 7.80
CA ASN A 206 -14.36 -12.14 8.05
C ASN A 206 -15.44 -12.96 8.77
N GLY A 207 -16.71 -12.71 8.43
CA GLY A 207 -17.87 -13.37 9.04
C GLY A 207 -18.32 -12.80 10.38
N ILE A 208 -17.59 -11.85 10.97
CA ILE A 208 -17.90 -11.21 12.26
C ILE A 208 -18.69 -9.93 12.02
N ARG A 209 -19.82 -9.74 12.71
CA ARG A 209 -20.66 -8.54 12.59
C ARG A 209 -19.91 -7.28 13.08
N VAL A 210 -20.07 -6.18 12.35
CA VAL A 210 -19.52 -4.87 12.69
C VAL A 210 -20.62 -3.94 13.20
N ASP A 211 -20.34 -3.19 14.27
CA ASP A 211 -21.22 -2.14 14.79
C ASP A 211 -21.05 -0.85 13.96
N HIS A 212 -22.13 -0.08 13.78
CA HIS A 212 -22.19 1.11 12.92
C HIS A 212 -21.96 0.82 11.42
N ALA A 213 -22.81 -0.03 10.84
CA ALA A 213 -22.72 -0.58 9.49
C ALA A 213 -22.36 0.41 8.35
N GLN A 214 -22.74 1.69 8.44
CA GLN A 214 -22.49 2.68 7.39
C GLN A 214 -21.02 3.08 7.25
N ILE A 215 -20.24 3.02 8.34
CA ILE A 215 -18.80 3.32 8.33
C ILE A 215 -18.06 2.14 8.95
N ILE A 216 -17.22 1.50 8.16
CA ILE A 216 -16.37 0.41 8.61
C ILE A 216 -15.07 1.02 9.14
N SER A 217 -14.75 0.74 10.40
CA SER A 217 -13.45 1.04 11.00
C SER A 217 -13.16 -0.02 12.07
N VAL A 218 -12.56 -1.14 11.64
CA VAL A 218 -12.33 -2.29 12.52
C VAL A 218 -10.90 -2.81 12.42
N PRO A 219 -10.28 -3.18 13.56
CA PRO A 219 -8.98 -3.83 13.53
C PRO A 219 -9.12 -5.27 13.04
N VAL A 220 -8.30 -5.65 12.07
CA VAL A 220 -8.22 -7.01 11.52
C VAL A 220 -6.84 -7.58 11.85
N PRO A 221 -6.76 -8.63 12.71
CA PRO A 221 -5.49 -9.30 12.99
C PRO A 221 -5.00 -10.07 11.78
N LEU A 222 -3.69 -10.09 11.58
CA LEU A 222 -3.02 -10.71 10.43
C LEU A 222 -2.13 -11.85 10.88
N VAL A 223 -2.05 -12.87 10.05
CA VAL A 223 -1.07 -13.96 10.15
C VAL A 223 0.02 -13.76 9.10
N GLU A 224 1.20 -14.36 9.29
CA GLU A 224 2.28 -14.28 8.30
C GLU A 224 1.84 -14.80 6.93
N GLY A 225 2.26 -14.12 5.88
CA GLY A 225 1.88 -14.40 4.51
C GLY A 225 0.59 -13.70 4.08
N ILE A 226 -0.09 -14.27 3.08
CA ILE A 226 -1.29 -13.68 2.47
C ILE A 226 -2.49 -13.78 3.42
N ASN A 227 -3.16 -12.65 3.64
CA ASN A 227 -4.42 -12.52 4.36
C ASN A 227 -5.50 -12.00 3.41
N THR A 228 -6.59 -12.76 3.27
CA THR A 228 -7.78 -12.32 2.52
C THR A 228 -8.84 -11.81 3.50
N ILE A 229 -9.12 -10.52 3.46
CA ILE A 229 -10.17 -9.87 4.25
C ILE A 229 -11.46 -9.88 3.43
N VAL A 230 -12.50 -10.55 3.95
CA VAL A 230 -13.81 -10.65 3.29
C VAL A 230 -14.81 -9.74 3.99
N VAL A 231 -15.41 -8.82 3.24
CA VAL A 231 -16.43 -7.90 3.73
C VAL A 231 -17.75 -8.21 3.04
N THR A 232 -18.81 -8.37 3.80
CA THR A 232 -20.16 -8.66 3.31
C THR A 232 -21.14 -7.66 3.90
N ALA A 233 -21.95 -7.04 3.06
CA ALA A 233 -23.07 -6.19 3.46
C ALA A 233 -24.37 -6.79 2.92
N THR A 234 -25.36 -6.98 3.78
CA THR A 234 -26.65 -7.59 3.45
C THR A 234 -27.78 -6.71 3.96
N ASP A 235 -28.76 -6.38 3.13
CA ASP A 235 -29.91 -5.55 3.51
C ASP A 235 -31.02 -6.36 4.25
N ALA A 236 -32.21 -5.77 4.41
CA ALA A 236 -33.35 -6.39 5.09
C ALA A 236 -34.05 -7.50 4.28
N VAL A 237 -33.84 -7.55 2.97
CA VAL A 237 -34.45 -8.53 2.05
C VAL A 237 -33.42 -9.48 1.44
N ASP A 238 -32.26 -9.60 2.11
CA ASP A 238 -31.14 -10.47 1.79
C ASP A 238 -30.38 -10.13 0.49
N ASN A 239 -30.56 -8.95 -0.12
CA ASN A 239 -29.65 -8.52 -1.19
C ASN A 239 -28.27 -8.28 -0.58
N THR A 240 -27.24 -8.81 -1.23
CA THR A 240 -25.90 -8.90 -0.63
C THR A 240 -24.81 -8.39 -1.57
N ALA A 241 -23.93 -7.55 -1.03
CA ALA A 241 -22.67 -7.16 -1.65
C ALA A 241 -21.48 -7.79 -0.92
N VAL A 242 -20.50 -8.26 -1.68
CA VAL A 242 -19.25 -8.85 -1.16
C VAL A 242 -18.06 -8.13 -1.76
N ARG A 243 -17.06 -7.84 -0.93
CA ARG A 243 -15.73 -7.38 -1.34
C ARG A 243 -14.65 -8.20 -0.64
N MET A 244 -13.55 -8.40 -1.34
CA MET A 244 -12.36 -9.05 -0.83
C MET A 244 -11.19 -8.11 -1.00
N VAL A 245 -10.32 -8.04 0.01
CA VAL A 245 -9.04 -7.33 -0.06
C VAL A 245 -7.95 -8.29 0.38
N ASN A 246 -6.95 -8.48 -0.48
CA ASN A 246 -5.78 -9.30 -0.15
C ASN A 246 -4.63 -8.39 0.29
N ILE A 247 -3.99 -8.74 1.40
CA ILE A 247 -2.75 -8.10 1.86
C ILE A 247 -1.77 -9.16 2.31
N THR A 248 -0.48 -8.84 2.27
CA THR A 248 0.57 -9.74 2.72
C THR A 248 1.19 -9.20 3.99
N ARG A 249 1.16 -9.99 5.06
CA ARG A 249 1.98 -9.71 6.23
C ARG A 249 3.35 -10.34 6.03
N ASP A 250 4.37 -9.51 6.11
CA ASP A 250 5.76 -9.94 5.97
C ASP A 250 6.63 -9.27 7.04
N THR A 251 7.28 -10.10 7.83
CA THR A 251 8.17 -9.69 8.93
C THR A 251 9.63 -10.04 8.70
N ILE A 252 9.96 -10.57 7.52
CA ILE A 252 11.29 -11.11 7.21
C ILE A 252 12.04 -10.09 6.35
N PRO A 253 13.14 -9.50 6.84
CA PRO A 253 13.99 -8.64 6.01
C PRO A 253 14.54 -9.37 4.79
N PRO A 254 14.82 -8.65 3.68
CA PRO A 254 15.43 -9.26 2.52
C PRO A 254 16.85 -9.73 2.83
N MET A 255 17.41 -10.58 1.97
CA MET A 255 18.81 -10.97 2.03
C MET A 255 19.69 -9.85 1.47
N LEU A 256 20.78 -9.51 2.17
CA LEU A 256 21.81 -8.59 1.71
C LEU A 256 23.19 -9.23 1.89
N VAL A 257 24.00 -9.19 0.82
CA VAL A 257 25.41 -9.60 0.85
C VAL A 257 26.25 -8.48 0.28
N VAL A 258 27.20 -7.99 1.07
CA VAL A 258 28.20 -7.00 0.65
C VAL A 258 29.51 -7.73 0.34
N GLU A 259 30.04 -7.54 -0.87
CA GLU A 259 31.29 -8.16 -1.33
C GLU A 259 32.52 -7.25 -1.14
N THR A 260 32.29 -5.98 -0.82
CA THR A 260 33.35 -5.06 -0.40
C THR A 260 33.83 -5.45 1.00
N PRO A 261 35.15 -5.46 1.28
CA PRO A 261 35.68 -5.79 2.61
C PRO A 261 35.11 -4.89 3.70
N ASP A 262 34.91 -5.44 4.90
CA ASP A 262 34.38 -4.70 6.06
C ASP A 262 35.30 -3.56 6.51
N PHE A 263 36.59 -3.61 6.17
CA PHE A 263 37.56 -2.57 6.43
C PHE A 263 38.43 -2.29 5.18
N VAL A 264 38.56 -1.03 4.80
CA VAL A 264 39.41 -0.58 3.69
C VAL A 264 40.34 0.55 4.12
N LEU A 265 41.65 0.35 4.01
CA LEU A 265 42.66 1.41 4.05
C LEU A 265 43.10 1.70 2.62
N THR A 266 42.98 2.95 2.15
CA THR A 266 43.32 3.30 0.77
C THR A 266 43.71 4.76 0.63
N ASN A 267 44.55 5.04 -0.37
CA ASN A 267 44.84 6.38 -0.85
C ASN A 267 44.08 6.77 -2.13
N GLU A 268 43.21 5.90 -2.64
CA GLU A 268 42.34 6.25 -3.75
C GLU A 268 41.15 7.07 -3.24
N PRO A 269 40.80 8.19 -3.91
CA PRO A 269 39.72 9.07 -3.45
C PRO A 269 38.33 8.45 -3.63
N THR A 270 38.24 7.27 -4.26
CA THR A 270 36.98 6.55 -4.47
C THR A 270 37.04 5.11 -3.99
N LEU A 271 35.89 4.61 -3.51
CA LEU A 271 35.67 3.21 -3.14
C LEU A 271 34.47 2.65 -3.90
N VAL A 272 34.65 1.50 -4.53
CA VAL A 272 33.54 0.78 -5.16
C VAL A 272 32.89 -0.15 -4.13
N VAL A 273 31.64 0.16 -3.78
CA VAL A 273 30.78 -0.68 -2.93
C VAL A 273 29.94 -1.58 -3.83
N ARG A 274 30.08 -2.90 -3.65
CA ARG A 274 29.35 -3.90 -4.44
C ARG A 274 28.78 -5.01 -3.58
N GLY A 275 27.70 -5.60 -4.06
CA GLY A 275 26.99 -6.67 -3.38
C GLY A 275 25.80 -7.18 -4.18
N TYR A 276 24.99 -8.00 -3.55
CA TYR A 276 23.74 -8.52 -4.11
C TYR A 276 22.67 -8.72 -3.04
N VAL A 277 21.43 -8.80 -3.50
CA VAL A 277 20.23 -9.03 -2.68
C VAL A 277 19.44 -10.21 -3.23
N ASN A 278 18.41 -10.67 -2.52
CA ASN A 278 17.39 -11.54 -3.12
C ASN A 278 16.24 -10.71 -3.74
N ASP A 279 15.26 -11.40 -4.29
CA ASP A 279 14.09 -10.84 -4.98
C ASP A 279 13.07 -10.18 -4.03
N ASP A 280 13.20 -10.39 -2.71
CA ASP A 280 12.39 -9.69 -1.71
C ASP A 280 12.79 -8.22 -1.55
N ALA A 281 14.01 -7.84 -1.94
CA ALA A 281 14.48 -6.47 -1.83
C ALA A 281 13.74 -5.54 -2.81
N PHE A 282 13.07 -4.54 -2.26
CA PHE A 282 12.40 -3.47 -3.01
C PHE A 282 13.34 -2.29 -3.28
N GLU A 283 14.22 -1.98 -2.33
CA GLU A 283 15.16 -0.87 -2.41
C GLU A 283 16.50 -1.22 -1.75
N VAL A 284 17.61 -0.80 -2.38
CA VAL A 284 18.95 -0.84 -1.78
C VAL A 284 19.48 0.59 -1.66
N ARG A 285 20.10 0.91 -0.53
CA ARG A 285 20.74 2.20 -0.25
C ARG A 285 22.20 2.00 0.13
N VAL A 286 23.06 2.91 -0.32
CA VAL A 286 24.47 2.99 0.09
C VAL A 286 24.73 4.42 0.56
N ALA A 287 25.23 4.58 1.78
CA ALA A 287 25.37 5.87 2.46
C ALA A 287 24.06 6.69 2.43
N GLY A 288 22.92 6.01 2.61
CA GLY A 288 21.58 6.60 2.58
C GLY A 288 21.04 6.97 1.18
N ALA A 289 21.84 6.85 0.13
CA ALA A 289 21.41 7.12 -1.24
C ALA A 289 20.92 5.84 -1.92
N LYS A 290 19.75 5.90 -2.58
CA LYS A 290 19.23 4.77 -3.37
C LYS A 290 20.18 4.41 -4.52
N VAL A 291 20.51 3.13 -4.64
CA VAL A 291 21.34 2.60 -5.73
C VAL A 291 20.51 1.73 -6.67
N ASN A 292 20.98 1.59 -7.92
CA ASN A 292 20.36 0.68 -8.87
C ASN A 292 20.81 -0.75 -8.61
N VAL A 293 19.86 -1.67 -8.64
CA VAL A 293 20.07 -3.12 -8.66
C VAL A 293 19.83 -3.60 -10.09
N ASP A 294 20.76 -4.39 -10.64
CA ASP A 294 20.66 -4.92 -12.00
C ASP A 294 19.71 -6.14 -12.09
N GLU A 295 19.52 -6.67 -13.32
CA GLU A 295 18.64 -7.82 -13.57
C GLU A 295 19.11 -9.11 -12.86
N ASP A 296 20.40 -9.18 -12.48
CA ASP A 296 20.99 -10.29 -11.74
C ASP A 296 20.95 -10.06 -10.21
N LEU A 297 20.18 -9.06 -9.75
CA LEU A 297 20.02 -8.67 -8.35
C LEU A 297 21.29 -8.16 -7.67
N ARG A 298 22.22 -7.58 -8.44
CA ARG A 298 23.47 -7.02 -7.91
C ARG A 298 23.49 -5.51 -7.97
N PHE A 299 24.25 -4.90 -7.07
CA PHE A 299 24.52 -3.47 -7.07
C PHE A 299 26.03 -3.21 -7.06
N SER A 300 26.42 -2.09 -7.68
CA SER A 300 27.79 -1.59 -7.67
C SER A 300 27.75 -0.07 -7.79
N VAL A 301 28.32 0.62 -6.80
CA VAL A 301 28.35 2.08 -6.75
C VAL A 301 29.75 2.56 -6.39
N GLU A 302 30.23 3.59 -7.08
CA GLU A 302 31.46 4.27 -6.73
C GLU A 302 31.15 5.43 -5.76
N MET A 303 31.79 5.41 -4.60
CA MET A 303 31.66 6.39 -3.52
C MET A 303 32.88 7.30 -3.49
N ASN A 304 32.68 8.60 -3.27
CA ASN A 304 33.78 9.54 -3.02
C ASN A 304 34.11 9.59 -1.53
N LEU A 305 35.34 9.19 -1.17
CA LEU A 305 35.81 9.12 0.21
C LEU A 305 36.17 10.50 0.79
N ALA A 306 36.47 11.49 -0.06
CA ALA A 306 36.86 12.83 0.39
C ALA A 306 35.71 13.64 1.03
N THR A 307 34.49 13.09 1.07
CA THR A 307 33.29 13.75 1.62
C THR A 307 32.64 12.98 2.77
N ALA A 308 33.18 11.83 3.17
CA ALA A 308 32.57 10.97 4.19
C ALA A 308 33.61 10.60 5.27
N ASP A 309 33.39 11.04 6.51
CA ASP A 309 34.17 10.62 7.69
C ASP A 309 33.40 9.58 8.54
N ASN A 310 32.43 8.89 7.95
CA ASN A 310 31.58 7.91 8.63
C ASN A 310 31.64 6.56 7.92
N PRO A 311 31.46 5.43 8.62
CA PRO A 311 31.30 4.13 7.98
C PRO A 311 30.22 4.19 6.90
N ILE A 312 30.46 3.50 5.78
CA ILE A 312 29.47 3.40 4.70
C ILE A 312 28.45 2.36 5.12
N GLU A 313 27.23 2.82 5.40
CA GLU A 313 26.09 1.95 5.65
C GLU A 313 25.44 1.53 4.32
N VAL A 314 25.23 0.22 4.17
CA VAL A 314 24.51 -0.41 3.07
C VAL A 314 23.23 -1.00 3.64
N GLU A 315 22.08 -0.63 3.10
CA GLU A 315 20.77 -1.08 3.57
C GLU A 315 20.01 -1.74 2.42
N ALA A 316 19.25 -2.79 2.72
CA ALA A 316 18.23 -3.32 1.83
C ALA A 316 16.87 -3.35 2.54
N VAL A 317 15.83 -2.91 1.84
CA VAL A 317 14.47 -2.77 2.35
C VAL A 317 13.50 -3.51 1.44
N ASP A 318 12.57 -4.28 1.98
CA ASP A 318 11.50 -4.94 1.22
C ASP A 318 10.24 -4.05 1.05
N MET A 319 9.18 -4.58 0.43
CA MET A 319 7.90 -3.87 0.26
C MET A 319 7.12 -3.67 1.57
N ALA A 320 7.35 -4.50 2.60
CA ALA A 320 6.72 -4.37 3.92
C ALA A 320 7.48 -3.41 4.84
N GLY A 321 8.61 -2.89 4.38
CA GLY A 321 9.49 -1.98 5.11
C GLY A 321 10.43 -2.67 6.09
N ASN A 322 10.64 -3.99 5.99
CA ASN A 322 11.65 -4.67 6.79
C ASN A 322 13.04 -4.33 6.23
N ILE A 323 14.01 -4.11 7.13
CA ILE A 323 15.33 -3.58 6.78
C ILE A 323 16.42 -4.54 7.27
N VAL A 324 17.44 -4.74 6.44
CA VAL A 324 18.74 -5.29 6.81
C VAL A 324 19.84 -4.28 6.50
N THR A 325 20.84 -4.16 7.38
CA THR A 325 21.96 -3.22 7.21
C THR A 325 23.32 -3.92 7.34
N HIS A 326 24.33 -3.38 6.66
CA HIS A 326 25.74 -3.79 6.72
C HIS A 326 26.63 -2.53 6.68
N THR A 327 27.74 -2.52 7.44
CA THR A 327 28.63 -1.36 7.53
C THR A 327 30.02 -1.68 7.00
N ILE A 328 30.58 -0.76 6.22
CA ILE A 328 31.98 -0.81 5.77
C ILE A 328 32.74 0.33 6.45
N ASP A 329 33.73 -0.03 7.26
CA ASP A 329 34.69 0.93 7.80
C ASP A 329 35.75 1.24 6.74
N PHE A 330 36.20 2.49 6.69
CA PHE A 330 37.32 2.86 5.83
C PHE A 330 38.16 3.96 6.45
N ILE A 331 39.41 4.03 6.01
CA ILE A 331 40.33 5.13 6.26
C ILE A 331 40.87 5.57 4.90
N PHE A 332 40.60 6.82 4.57
CA PHE A 332 41.18 7.48 3.39
C PHE A 332 42.43 8.24 3.83
N ASP A 333 43.57 7.91 3.23
CA ASP A 333 44.87 8.49 3.52
C ASP A 333 45.53 8.93 2.22
N ASP A 334 45.55 10.23 1.94
CA ASP A 334 46.24 10.82 0.79
C ASP A 334 47.60 11.43 1.14
N THR A 335 48.06 11.25 2.38
CA THR A 335 49.32 11.78 2.88
C THR A 335 50.47 10.87 2.50
N LYS A 336 51.58 11.48 2.06
CA LYS A 336 52.79 10.71 1.72
C LYS A 336 53.68 10.61 2.95
N PRO A 337 54.33 9.46 3.15
CA PRO A 337 55.38 9.30 4.16
C PRO A 337 56.42 10.41 4.14
N GLU A 338 56.70 10.99 5.30
CA GLU A 338 57.83 11.90 5.50
C GLU A 338 59.08 11.10 5.86
N ILE A 339 60.15 11.32 5.09
CA ILE A 339 61.46 10.68 5.30
C ILE A 339 62.46 11.75 5.72
N THR A 340 63.15 11.54 6.84
CA THR A 340 64.23 12.42 7.30
C THR A 340 65.49 11.61 7.62
N LEU A 341 66.67 12.22 7.46
CA LEU A 341 67.93 11.62 7.88
C LEU A 341 68.39 12.22 9.21
N VAL A 342 68.81 11.35 10.12
CA VAL A 342 69.50 11.70 11.36
C VAL A 342 70.99 11.75 11.04
N ASP A 343 71.55 12.96 11.06
CA ASP A 343 72.93 13.25 10.68
C ASP A 343 73.24 12.84 9.22
N PRO A 344 72.68 13.56 8.22
CA PRO A 344 72.89 13.21 6.82
C PRO A 344 74.39 13.22 6.49
N PRO A 345 74.89 12.26 5.70
CA PRO A 345 76.29 12.28 5.28
C PRO A 345 76.62 13.62 4.62
N GLY A 346 77.83 14.12 4.86
CA GLY A 346 78.33 15.32 4.19
C GLY A 346 78.27 15.18 2.66
N ALA A 347 78.37 16.31 1.96
CA ALA A 347 78.41 16.31 0.49
C ALA A 347 79.58 15.48 -0.07
N GLU A 348 80.64 15.28 0.72
CA GLU A 348 81.82 14.49 0.39
C GLU A 348 82.10 13.46 1.50
N THR A 349 82.60 12.28 1.12
CA THR A 349 83.07 11.24 2.04
C THR A 349 84.31 10.54 1.49
N SER A 350 85.23 10.13 2.36
CA SER A 350 86.32 9.20 2.03
C SER A 350 86.00 7.75 2.43
N ASP A 351 84.84 7.50 3.06
CA ASP A 351 84.39 6.18 3.47
C ASP A 351 83.77 5.42 2.28
N LEU A 352 84.21 4.17 2.08
CA LEU A 352 83.64 3.27 1.08
C LEU A 352 82.26 2.73 1.49
N VAL A 353 81.94 2.79 2.79
CA VAL A 353 80.68 2.33 3.35
C VAL A 353 80.12 3.43 4.24
N ILE A 354 78.93 3.91 3.90
CA ILE A 354 78.20 4.91 4.68
C ILE A 354 76.99 4.28 5.33
N MET A 355 76.63 4.80 6.50
CA MET A 355 75.39 4.44 7.19
C MET A 355 74.42 5.62 7.11
N LEU A 356 73.23 5.38 6.55
CA LEU A 356 72.13 6.33 6.60
C LEU A 356 71.21 5.94 7.74
N ASN A 357 71.12 6.78 8.75
CA ASN A 357 70.14 6.65 9.81
C ASN A 357 69.03 7.67 9.56
N GLY A 358 67.77 7.29 9.74
CA GLY A 358 66.66 8.18 9.43
C GLY A 358 65.36 7.79 10.08
N THR A 359 64.35 8.64 9.88
CA THR A 359 62.95 8.36 10.21
C THR A 359 62.12 8.25 8.94
N ALA A 360 61.12 7.37 8.98
CA ALA A 360 60.04 7.31 8.01
C ALA A 360 58.74 7.29 8.81
N THR A 361 57.95 8.36 8.70
CA THR A 361 56.74 8.57 9.49
C THR A 361 55.58 8.99 8.61
N ASP A 362 54.38 8.59 9.00
CA ASP A 362 53.11 8.97 8.39
C ASP A 362 52.09 9.19 9.53
N ASP A 363 51.11 10.05 9.32
CA ASP A 363 50.12 10.44 10.33
C ASP A 363 48.92 9.49 10.41
N VAL A 364 48.68 8.67 9.38
CA VAL A 364 47.53 7.77 9.31
C VAL A 364 47.96 6.32 9.13
N ALA A 365 48.79 6.02 8.13
CA ALA A 365 49.17 4.65 7.79
C ALA A 365 50.52 4.24 8.38
N ILE A 366 50.73 2.93 8.53
CA ILE A 366 51.99 2.40 9.03
C ILE A 366 52.98 2.26 7.87
N ILE A 367 54.25 2.57 8.14
CA ILE A 367 55.36 2.30 7.22
C ILE A 367 56.16 1.14 7.78
N ASN A 368 56.16 0.01 7.07
CA ASN A 368 56.88 -1.19 7.49
C ASN A 368 58.34 -1.21 6.99
N PHE A 369 58.62 -0.59 5.84
CA PHE A 369 59.94 -0.64 5.20
C PHE A 369 60.28 0.65 4.43
N VAL A 370 61.58 0.90 4.28
CA VAL A 370 62.13 1.81 3.25
C VAL A 370 62.90 1.01 2.21
N THR A 371 62.92 1.49 0.97
CA THR A 371 63.69 0.91 -0.13
C THR A 371 64.80 1.86 -0.55
N VAL A 372 66.03 1.34 -0.68
CA VAL A 372 67.19 2.08 -1.17
C VAL A 372 67.91 1.24 -2.22
N ARG A 373 68.10 1.76 -3.43
CA ARG A 373 68.68 1.02 -4.59
C ARG A 373 67.96 -0.31 -4.92
N GLY A 374 66.70 -0.46 -4.51
CA GLY A 374 65.91 -1.69 -4.70
C GLY A 374 66.00 -2.69 -3.54
N ASP A 375 66.88 -2.46 -2.57
CA ASP A 375 66.97 -3.25 -1.34
C ASP A 375 66.01 -2.71 -0.28
N VAL A 376 65.40 -3.61 0.49
CA VAL A 376 64.35 -3.31 1.48
C VAL A 376 64.96 -3.32 2.89
N TYR A 377 64.68 -2.29 3.68
CA TYR A 377 65.15 -2.11 5.04
C TYR A 377 63.97 -1.89 5.99
N PRO A 378 63.90 -2.59 7.14
CA PRO A 378 62.78 -2.46 8.07
C PRO A 378 62.75 -1.08 8.72
N VAL A 379 61.54 -0.57 8.92
CA VAL A 379 61.24 0.58 9.76
C VAL A 379 60.71 0.06 11.10
N ILE A 380 61.36 0.41 12.20
CA ILE A 380 60.96 0.01 13.55
C ILE A 380 60.82 1.28 14.38
N ASP A 381 59.64 1.48 14.99
CA ASP A 381 59.28 2.70 15.72
C ASP A 381 59.57 3.99 14.91
N GLY A 382 59.22 3.95 13.62
CA GLY A 382 59.41 5.08 12.68
C GLY A 382 60.87 5.34 12.29
N LYS A 383 61.81 4.45 12.62
CA LYS A 383 63.25 4.61 12.33
C LYS A 383 63.79 3.52 11.42
N PHE A 384 64.72 3.87 10.56
CA PHE A 384 65.47 2.93 9.71
C PHE A 384 66.97 3.19 9.78
N ASN A 385 67.75 2.16 9.48
CA ASN A 385 69.20 2.24 9.32
C ASN A 385 69.58 1.48 8.05
N VAL A 386 70.31 2.12 7.14
CA VAL A 386 70.69 1.58 5.83
C VAL A 386 72.20 1.65 5.69
N LEU A 387 72.84 0.52 5.39
CA LEU A 387 74.27 0.45 5.11
C LEU A 387 74.49 0.44 3.59
N LEU A 388 75.25 1.39 3.06
CA LEU A 388 75.43 1.56 1.61
C LEU A 388 76.90 1.58 1.24
N VAL A 389 77.23 0.89 0.16
CA VAL A 389 78.55 1.00 -0.47
C VAL A 389 78.53 2.16 -1.45
N VAL A 390 79.48 3.07 -1.28
CA VAL A 390 79.70 4.23 -2.14
C VAL A 390 80.49 3.78 -3.36
N ASP A 391 79.96 4.04 -4.55
CA ASP A 391 80.65 3.77 -5.81
C ASP A 391 81.79 4.79 -5.98
N THR A 392 82.99 4.29 -6.24
CA THR A 392 84.19 5.10 -6.46
C THR A 392 84.43 5.36 -7.96
N ALA A 393 83.60 4.80 -8.85
CA ALA A 393 83.73 4.98 -10.29
C ALA A 393 83.22 6.37 -10.75
N GLY A 394 83.72 6.83 -11.91
CA GLY A 394 83.29 8.09 -12.51
C GLY A 394 83.81 9.32 -11.78
N ASN A 395 82.93 10.30 -11.53
CA ASN A 395 83.26 11.56 -10.84
C ASN A 395 83.06 11.49 -9.31
N GLY A 396 82.88 10.29 -8.76
CA GLY A 396 82.67 10.02 -7.33
C GLY A 396 81.24 10.24 -6.83
N TRP A 397 80.31 10.77 -7.65
CA TRP A 397 78.96 11.08 -7.20
C TRP A 397 78.08 9.84 -7.06
N ASN A 398 77.48 9.69 -5.88
CA ASN A 398 76.51 8.66 -5.53
C ASN A 398 75.17 9.31 -5.20
N ASN A 399 74.16 9.02 -6.03
CA ASN A 399 72.80 9.49 -5.81
C ASN A 399 71.97 8.34 -5.23
N PHE A 400 71.65 8.43 -3.95
CA PHE A 400 70.77 7.48 -3.29
C PHE A 400 69.35 8.04 -3.23
N THR A 401 68.39 7.21 -3.61
CA THR A 401 66.96 7.50 -3.46
C THR A 401 66.42 6.54 -2.41
N ILE A 402 65.92 7.10 -1.32
CA ILE A 402 65.19 6.38 -0.28
C ILE A 402 63.72 6.58 -0.58
N SER A 403 62.95 5.50 -0.72
CA SER A 403 61.50 5.55 -0.86
C SER A 403 60.83 4.78 0.27
N ALA A 404 59.77 5.32 0.82
CA ALA A 404 58.92 4.67 1.82
C ALA A 404 57.51 4.61 1.24
N THR A 405 56.87 3.46 1.33
CA THR A 405 55.45 3.30 0.99
C THR A 405 54.72 2.90 2.27
N ASP A 406 53.67 3.64 2.60
CA ASP A 406 52.79 3.27 3.71
C ASP A 406 51.82 2.14 3.33
N ASP A 407 51.06 1.66 4.31
CA ASP A 407 50.04 0.61 4.13
C ASP A 407 48.80 1.08 3.35
N ALA A 408 48.60 2.40 3.15
CA ALA A 408 47.56 2.96 2.28
C ALA A 408 47.98 3.02 0.79
N GLY A 409 49.28 2.91 0.52
CA GLY A 409 49.89 2.93 -0.81
C GLY A 409 50.58 4.24 -1.18
N ASN A 410 50.62 5.27 -0.32
CA ASN A 410 51.31 6.51 -0.66
C ASN A 410 52.81 6.31 -0.58
N THR A 411 53.55 6.93 -1.50
CA THR A 411 55.00 6.80 -1.57
C THR A 411 55.70 8.15 -1.40
N GLY A 412 56.45 8.25 -0.30
CA GLY A 412 57.40 9.33 -0.03
C GLY A 412 58.78 9.02 -0.60
N VAL A 413 59.53 10.04 -1.01
CA VAL A 413 60.88 9.89 -1.56
C VAL A 413 61.82 10.94 -1.00
N TYR A 414 62.99 10.51 -0.53
CA TYR A 414 64.11 11.36 -0.13
C TYR A 414 65.34 11.05 -0.97
N LYS A 415 66.05 12.09 -1.42
CA LYS A 415 67.26 11.94 -2.24
C LYS A 415 68.45 12.49 -1.49
N VAL A 416 69.50 11.69 -1.40
CA VAL A 416 70.79 12.10 -0.83
C VAL A 416 71.89 11.85 -1.85
N ASN A 417 72.71 12.88 -2.06
CA ASN A 417 73.84 12.84 -2.99
C ASN A 417 75.13 12.95 -2.18
N VAL A 418 76.02 11.98 -2.35
CA VAL A 418 77.31 11.93 -1.64
C VAL A 418 78.41 11.74 -2.68
N GLN A 419 79.43 12.59 -2.66
CA GLN A 419 80.60 12.43 -3.52
C GLN A 419 81.71 11.67 -2.76
N TYR A 420 82.19 10.57 -3.32
CA TYR A 420 83.42 9.95 -2.85
C TYR A 420 84.62 10.82 -3.23
N VAL A 421 85.42 11.20 -2.23
CA VAL A 421 86.66 11.94 -2.40
C VAL A 421 87.79 11.16 -1.74
N GLU A 422 88.78 10.77 -2.55
CA GLU A 422 89.94 10.03 -2.08
C GLU A 422 90.76 10.89 -1.11
N GLU A 423 91.00 10.39 0.09
CA GLU A 423 91.79 11.08 1.10
C GLU A 423 93.27 11.08 0.66
N LYS A 424 93.77 12.23 0.21
CA LYS A 424 95.20 12.40 -0.04
C LYS A 424 95.93 12.44 1.30
N ILE A 425 96.53 11.32 1.69
CA ILE A 425 97.51 11.28 2.76
C ILE A 425 98.66 12.23 2.35
N LYS A 426 98.76 13.38 3.02
CA LYS A 426 99.99 14.18 3.00
C LYS A 426 101.04 13.38 3.78
N ILE A 427 101.94 12.74 3.06
CA ILE A 427 103.25 12.46 3.63
C ILE A 427 103.94 13.82 3.65
N ASP A 428 104.12 14.41 4.83
CA ASP A 428 105.00 15.58 4.97
C ASP A 428 106.42 15.11 4.60
N ASP A 429 106.96 15.66 3.51
CA ASP A 429 108.31 15.41 2.99
C ASP A 429 109.42 16.00 3.91
N GLU A 430 109.23 16.00 5.23
CA GLU A 430 110.23 16.40 6.21
C GLU A 430 110.57 15.23 7.15
N VAL A 431 111.38 14.29 6.64
CA VAL A 431 112.27 13.50 7.49
C VAL A 431 113.70 13.81 7.03
N GLU A 432 114.40 14.61 7.83
CA GLU A 432 115.83 14.87 7.73
C GLU A 432 116.61 13.54 7.58
N GLU A 433 117.49 13.49 6.57
CA GLU A 433 118.40 12.37 6.25
C GLU A 433 119.47 12.07 7.33
N ASP A 434 119.35 12.60 8.55
CA ASP A 434 120.34 12.42 9.61
C ASP A 434 119.97 11.26 10.53
N ASN A 435 120.08 10.02 10.03
CA ASN A 435 120.57 8.85 10.79
C ASN A 435 120.53 7.51 10.02
N LEU A 436 120.95 7.45 8.75
CA LEU A 436 121.13 6.14 8.09
C LEU A 436 122.45 5.43 8.47
N TRP A 437 123.39 6.13 9.12
CA TRP A 437 124.71 5.60 9.46
C TRP A 437 124.70 4.48 10.52
N TRP A 438 123.77 4.49 11.48
CA TRP A 438 123.66 3.41 12.48
C TRP A 438 123.10 2.12 11.86
N TYR A 439 122.23 2.23 10.85
CA TYR A 439 121.64 1.07 10.17
C TYR A 439 122.70 0.33 9.33
N TYR A 440 123.57 1.07 8.62
CA TYR A 440 124.72 0.48 7.92
C TYR A 440 125.77 -0.09 8.91
N GLY A 441 125.97 0.54 10.06
CA GLY A 441 126.79 0.00 11.14
C GLY A 441 126.27 -1.32 11.69
N LEU A 442 124.96 -1.43 11.91
CA LEU A 442 124.30 -2.66 12.38
C LEU A 442 124.40 -3.78 11.34
N LEU A 443 124.21 -3.47 10.06
CA LEU A 443 124.35 -4.43 8.95
C LEU A 443 125.77 -4.98 8.80
N LEU A 444 126.81 -4.14 9.00
CA LEU A 444 128.20 -4.59 8.97
C LEU A 444 128.55 -5.49 10.16
N ILE A 445 128.00 -5.22 11.35
CA ILE A 445 128.18 -6.07 12.54
C ILE A 445 127.49 -7.43 12.34
N ILE A 446 126.27 -7.44 11.78
CA ILE A 446 125.55 -8.68 11.46
C ILE A 446 126.31 -9.48 10.40
N ALA A 447 126.83 -8.85 9.35
CA ALA A 447 127.64 -9.53 8.33
C ALA A 447 128.93 -10.14 8.91
N ALA A 448 129.62 -9.42 9.81
CA ALA A 448 130.81 -9.94 10.50
C ALA A 448 130.47 -11.13 11.41
N LEU A 449 129.35 -11.08 12.15
CA LEU A 449 128.88 -12.19 12.98
C LEU A 449 128.50 -13.42 12.16
N VAL A 450 127.87 -13.22 10.99
CA VAL A 450 127.56 -14.32 10.06
C VAL A 450 128.85 -14.96 9.56
N ILE A 451 129.85 -14.18 9.13
CA ILE A 451 131.15 -14.71 8.66
C ILE A 451 131.87 -15.50 9.77
N ILE A 452 131.90 -14.97 11.00
CA ILE A 452 132.50 -15.67 12.15
C ILE A 452 131.76 -16.99 12.43
N LEU A 453 130.43 -17.00 12.33
CA LEU A 453 129.62 -18.20 12.50
C LEU A 453 129.89 -19.22 11.38
N THR A 454 130.05 -18.79 10.12
CA THR A 454 130.38 -19.68 8.99
C THR A 454 131.77 -20.29 9.14
N VAL A 455 132.76 -19.52 9.60
CA VAL A 455 134.12 -20.01 9.86
C VAL A 455 134.13 -20.98 11.04
N TYR A 456 133.38 -20.70 12.12
CA TYR A 456 133.24 -21.61 13.26
C TYR A 456 132.56 -22.93 12.87
N VAL A 457 131.52 -22.88 12.03
CA VAL A 457 130.82 -24.09 11.53
C VAL A 457 131.71 -24.91 10.58
N PHE A 458 132.56 -24.28 9.77
CA PHE A 458 133.52 -25.01 8.92
C PHE A 458 134.69 -25.60 9.73
N ALA A 459 135.20 -24.90 10.75
CA ALA A 459 136.27 -25.40 11.61
C ALA A 459 135.82 -26.61 12.46
N LYS A 460 134.54 -26.65 12.88
CA LYS A 460 134.00 -27.76 13.67
C LYS A 460 133.61 -29.00 12.83
N ARG A 461 133.54 -28.86 11.50
CA ARG A 461 133.19 -29.96 10.56
C ARG A 461 134.40 -30.70 10.00
N GLY A 462 135.63 -30.30 10.38
CA GLY A 462 136.89 -30.95 10.02
C GLY A 462 137.52 -31.81 11.12
N GLU A 463 136.80 -32.07 12.22
CA GLU A 463 137.22 -32.98 13.30
C GLU A 463 136.31 -34.23 13.45
N GLU A 464 135.39 -34.46 12.50
CA GLU A 464 134.54 -35.69 12.45
C GLU A 464 134.57 -36.43 11.08
N GLU A 465 135.54 -36.14 10.22
CA GLU A 465 136.04 -37.00 9.12
C GLU A 465 137.56 -36.90 9.09
#